data_AF-A0A3E1Y3T9-F1
#
_entry.id   AF-A0A3E1Y3T9-F1
#
_cell.length_a   1.000
_cell.length_b   1.000
_cell.length_c   1.000
_cell.angle_alpha   90.00
_cell.angle_beta   90.00
_cell.angle_gamma   90.00
#
_symmetry.space_group_name_H-M   'P 1'
#
loop_
_entity.id
_entity.type
_entity.pdbx_description
1 polymer ?
#
loop_
_entity_poly.entity_id
_entity_poly.type
_entity_poly.pdbx_seq_one_letter_code
_entity_poly.pdbx_strand_id
1 'polypeptide(L)'
;MKSILTLFILLLFAAAGNSQTNFVKDTGYVGIGTISPGSRLHIVDNTRSYYVNRGIPGYTRDGDGLDYILLHEIYDGINLTTEHFVMGLITGIRGGAGAYNRKLTLQVNTASAYNSTSGSLLTYNEISRLVTLVYNSKKYLAVQISRQATLFYFSFTGYATNAALQLVRDNTVTDVVEFKPTDPIGIMGDLSLGTYSRNLAKLEIGNGPVWTTNNWNKAIRLSYDGAIEFPGTTKTFGMGTKESSFYFFSGNTDGTGAADYYMVADGTSGNVAIGGRPVSNYKLVVDGSLGARKVKIQQGTWSDYVFHENYKLLSLPETEEFIKSNKHLPDVPSEAEVKREGVDVGEMNKILLQKIEELTLHIIKLNKDLSILNVKVATLQEQLEKK
;
A
#
# COMPACT_ATOMS: atom_id res chain seq x y z
N MET A 1 86.78 18.48 -35.41
CA MET A 1 85.85 19.40 -36.11
C MET A 1 84.66 18.70 -36.78
N LYS A 2 84.79 17.53 -37.40
CA LYS A 2 83.66 16.83 -38.06
C LYS A 2 82.56 16.33 -37.10
N SER A 3 82.89 15.91 -35.87
CA SER A 3 81.91 15.41 -34.89
C SER A 3 81.04 16.50 -34.26
N ILE A 4 81.60 17.71 -34.07
CA ILE A 4 80.88 18.86 -33.50
C ILE A 4 79.87 19.43 -34.51
N LEU A 5 80.22 19.42 -35.80
CA LEU A 5 79.34 19.89 -36.86
C LEU A 5 78.12 18.97 -37.05
N THR A 6 78.30 17.65 -36.93
CA THR A 6 77.19 16.69 -36.99
C THR A 6 76.24 16.81 -35.78
N LEU A 7 76.78 17.07 -34.58
CA LEU A 7 75.97 17.30 -33.39
C LEU A 7 75.19 18.63 -33.50
N PHE A 8 75.79 19.67 -34.07
CA PHE A 8 75.12 20.96 -34.32
C PHE A 8 74.01 20.83 -35.37
N ILE A 9 74.22 20.03 -36.42
CA ILE A 9 73.21 19.75 -37.45
C ILE A 9 72.06 18.90 -36.87
N LEU A 10 72.34 17.95 -35.98
CA LEU A 10 71.31 17.18 -35.27
C LEU A 10 70.51 18.02 -34.26
N LEU A 11 71.13 19.00 -33.60
CA LEU A 11 70.43 19.97 -32.73
C LEU A 11 69.59 20.99 -33.52
N LEU A 12 69.99 21.35 -34.74
CA LEU A 12 69.22 22.18 -35.67
C LEU A 12 67.99 21.45 -36.25
N PHE A 13 67.97 20.11 -36.18
CA PHE A 13 66.84 19.25 -36.51
C PHE A 13 66.13 18.70 -35.26
N ALA A 14 66.18 19.43 -34.13
CA ALA A 14 65.14 19.29 -33.11
C ALA A 14 63.83 19.81 -33.73
N ALA A 15 63.19 18.96 -34.53
CA ALA A 15 61.85 19.19 -35.05
C ALA A 15 60.98 19.52 -33.84
N ALA A 16 60.58 20.78 -33.73
CA ALA A 16 59.49 21.16 -32.86
C ALA A 16 58.30 20.32 -33.31
N GLY A 17 58.01 19.26 -32.56
CA GLY A 17 56.81 18.47 -32.73
C GLY A 17 55.65 19.41 -32.50
N ASN A 18 55.11 19.99 -33.57
CA ASN A 18 53.88 20.75 -33.50
C ASN A 18 52.80 19.75 -33.10
N SER A 19 52.45 19.71 -31.82
CA SER A 19 51.22 19.07 -31.40
C SER A 19 50.09 19.87 -32.03
N GLN A 20 49.49 19.34 -33.09
CA GLN A 20 48.31 19.94 -33.68
C GLN A 20 47.17 19.80 -32.68
N THR A 21 46.78 20.90 -32.06
CA THR A 21 45.54 20.96 -31.31
C THR A 21 44.42 21.09 -32.35
N ASN A 22 43.72 19.99 -32.62
CA ASN A 22 42.54 20.01 -33.48
C ASN A 22 41.38 20.66 -32.72
N PHE A 23 41.15 21.95 -32.95
CA PHE A 23 39.95 22.61 -32.46
C PHE A 23 38.75 22.12 -33.26
N VAL A 24 37.85 21.41 -32.59
CA VAL A 24 36.51 21.16 -33.12
C VAL A 24 35.73 22.46 -32.92
N LYS A 25 35.29 23.08 -34.01
CA LYS A 25 34.46 24.30 -33.96
C LYS A 25 33.19 24.04 -33.16
N ASP A 26 32.62 25.07 -32.54
CA ASP A 26 31.45 25.03 -31.65
C ASP A 26 30.16 24.44 -32.29
N THR A 27 30.18 24.24 -33.61
CA THR A 27 29.09 23.68 -34.43
C THR A 27 29.51 22.43 -35.22
N GLY A 28 30.74 21.93 -35.04
CA GLY A 28 31.27 20.78 -35.74
C GLY A 28 30.71 19.46 -35.23
N TYR A 29 30.57 18.49 -36.13
CA TYR A 29 30.26 17.11 -35.75
C TYR A 29 31.56 16.31 -35.73
N VAL A 30 31.74 15.53 -34.67
CA VAL A 30 32.90 14.67 -34.45
C VAL A 30 32.44 13.22 -34.48
N GLY A 31 32.96 12.48 -35.45
CA GLY A 31 32.78 11.04 -35.54
C GLY A 31 34.04 10.32 -35.04
N ILE A 32 33.88 9.32 -34.18
CA ILE A 32 34.92 8.33 -33.88
C ILE A 32 34.40 7.00 -34.43
N GLY A 33 35.13 6.38 -35.36
CA GLY A 33 34.66 5.17 -36.05
C GLY A 33 33.58 5.42 -37.11
N THR A 34 33.26 6.67 -37.43
CA THR A 34 32.30 7.06 -38.47
C THR A 34 32.70 8.37 -39.14
N ILE A 35 32.44 8.48 -40.44
CA ILE A 35 32.60 9.72 -41.22
C ILE A 35 31.29 10.50 -41.37
N SER A 36 30.17 9.91 -40.94
CA SER A 36 28.83 10.49 -41.03
C SER A 36 28.19 10.56 -39.63
N PRO A 37 28.71 11.43 -38.75
CA PRO A 37 28.20 11.57 -37.38
C PRO A 37 26.74 12.06 -37.36
N GLY A 38 25.87 11.39 -36.58
CA GLY A 38 24.46 11.76 -36.42
C GLY A 38 24.19 12.74 -35.27
N SER A 39 25.21 13.12 -34.51
CA SER A 39 25.21 14.09 -33.42
C SER A 39 26.56 14.80 -33.35
N ARG A 40 26.65 15.88 -32.57
CA ARG A 40 27.92 16.64 -32.39
C ARG A 40 29.08 15.76 -31.97
N LEU A 41 28.82 14.73 -31.17
CA LEU A 41 29.74 13.63 -30.93
C LEU A 41 29.00 12.31 -31.17
N HIS A 42 29.52 11.50 -32.10
CA HIS A 42 28.99 10.18 -32.45
C HIS A 42 30.15 9.19 -32.46
N ILE A 43 30.06 8.16 -31.62
CA ILE A 43 31.05 7.09 -31.53
C ILE A 43 30.42 5.82 -32.10
N VAL A 44 31.09 5.21 -33.06
CA VAL A 44 30.76 3.87 -33.57
C VAL A 44 31.88 2.93 -33.19
N ASP A 45 31.57 1.94 -32.37
CA ASP A 45 32.49 0.88 -31.98
C ASP A 45 31.73 -0.46 -31.87
N ASN A 46 32.37 -1.56 -32.28
CA ASN A 46 31.76 -2.90 -32.31
C ASN A 46 30.33 -2.91 -32.88
N THR A 47 30.14 -2.24 -34.03
CA THR A 47 28.85 -2.06 -34.74
C THR A 47 27.74 -1.35 -33.95
N ARG A 48 28.05 -0.73 -32.80
CA ARG A 48 27.10 0.03 -31.98
C ARG A 48 27.33 1.52 -32.12
N SER A 49 26.24 2.27 -32.30
CA SER A 49 26.27 3.72 -32.36
C SER A 49 25.95 4.31 -30.99
N TYR A 50 26.92 5.02 -30.40
CA TYR A 50 26.76 5.80 -29.17
C TYR A 50 26.67 7.28 -29.50
N TYR A 51 25.54 7.89 -29.17
CA TYR A 51 25.27 9.29 -29.40
C TYR A 51 25.45 10.10 -28.12
N VAL A 52 26.04 11.29 -28.22
CA VAL A 52 26.06 12.27 -27.14
C VAL A 52 25.20 13.47 -27.53
N ASN A 53 24.17 13.71 -26.74
CA ASN A 53 23.25 14.84 -26.89
C ASN A 53 22.68 14.96 -28.32
N ARG A 54 22.30 13.83 -28.94
CA ARG A 54 21.62 13.81 -30.24
C ARG A 54 20.27 14.49 -30.07
N GLY A 55 20.05 15.60 -30.78
CA GLY A 55 18.76 16.28 -30.76
C GLY A 55 17.65 15.36 -31.25
N ILE A 56 16.54 15.35 -30.52
CA ILE A 56 15.27 14.73 -30.92
C ILE A 56 14.42 15.87 -31.48
N PRO A 57 14.16 15.91 -32.80
CA PRO A 57 13.42 17.01 -33.40
C PRO A 57 12.00 17.11 -32.83
N GLY A 58 11.58 18.34 -32.54
CA GLY A 58 10.23 18.66 -32.07
C GLY A 58 10.19 19.30 -30.69
N TYR A 59 8.97 19.58 -30.24
CA TYR A 59 8.64 20.16 -28.94
C TYR A 59 7.21 19.77 -28.58
N THR A 60 6.90 19.62 -27.28
CA THR A 60 5.50 19.45 -26.83
C THR A 60 4.79 20.78 -26.83
N ARG A 61 3.46 20.85 -26.71
CA ARG A 61 2.73 22.14 -26.73
C ARG A 61 1.77 22.32 -25.57
N ASP A 62 1.65 23.57 -25.12
CA ASP A 62 0.68 23.97 -24.09
C ASP A 62 -0.74 23.72 -24.63
N GLY A 63 -1.53 22.90 -23.92
CA GLY A 63 -2.94 22.70 -24.26
C GLY A 63 -3.23 21.80 -25.47
N ASP A 64 -2.23 21.32 -26.21
CA ASP A 64 -2.40 20.27 -27.24
C ASP A 64 -2.55 18.88 -26.60
N GLY A 65 -2.85 17.85 -27.39
CA GLY A 65 -3.02 16.46 -26.95
C GLY A 65 -1.76 15.82 -26.35
N LEU A 66 -1.74 14.49 -26.22
CA LEU A 66 -0.53 13.78 -25.79
C LEU A 66 0.55 13.86 -26.89
N ASP A 67 1.82 13.83 -26.49
CA ASP A 67 2.95 13.77 -27.42
C ASP A 67 3.73 12.46 -27.20
N TYR A 68 4.38 11.98 -28.25
CA TYR A 68 5.08 10.69 -28.23
C TYR A 68 6.49 10.85 -28.78
N ILE A 69 7.48 10.28 -28.10
CA ILE A 69 8.82 10.12 -28.66
C ILE A 69 8.91 8.73 -29.25
N LEU A 70 9.00 8.63 -30.58
CA LEU A 70 9.26 7.38 -31.27
C LEU A 70 10.67 6.90 -30.90
N LEU A 71 10.78 5.68 -30.37
CA LEU A 71 12.06 5.07 -30.05
C LEU A 71 12.59 4.34 -31.29
N HIS A 72 11.89 3.30 -31.71
CA HIS A 72 12.26 2.49 -32.87
C HIS A 72 11.05 1.69 -33.39
N GLU A 73 11.17 1.19 -34.62
CA GLU A 73 10.16 0.31 -35.23
C GLU A 73 10.06 -1.02 -34.46
N ILE A 74 8.87 -1.62 -34.48
CA ILE A 74 8.59 -2.93 -33.88
C ILE A 74 7.95 -3.87 -34.89
N TYR A 75 7.88 -5.16 -34.55
CA TYR A 75 7.20 -6.17 -35.35
C TYR A 75 5.73 -5.77 -35.60
N ASP A 76 5.35 -5.74 -36.86
CA ASP A 76 3.99 -5.41 -37.33
C ASP A 76 3.44 -6.49 -38.28
N GLY A 77 3.63 -7.76 -37.91
CA GLY A 77 3.26 -8.89 -38.77
C GLY A 77 4.38 -9.37 -39.71
N ILE A 78 5.41 -8.54 -39.94
CA ILE A 78 6.61 -8.88 -40.70
C ILE A 78 7.83 -8.88 -39.78
N ASN A 79 8.60 -9.97 -39.81
CA ASN A 79 9.79 -10.13 -38.97
C ASN A 79 10.81 -9.03 -39.24
N LEU A 80 11.28 -8.40 -38.17
CA LEU A 80 12.41 -7.47 -38.23
C LEU A 80 13.69 -8.26 -38.53
N THR A 81 14.35 -7.95 -39.64
CA THR A 81 15.62 -8.59 -40.06
C THR A 81 16.86 -7.93 -39.46
N THR A 82 16.67 -6.81 -38.77
CA THR A 82 17.71 -6.03 -38.10
C THR A 82 17.33 -5.76 -36.66
N GLU A 83 18.31 -5.51 -35.81
CA GLU A 83 18.06 -5.07 -34.44
C GLU A 83 17.62 -3.60 -34.42
N HIS A 84 16.61 -3.31 -33.60
CA HIS A 84 16.12 -1.97 -33.32
C HIS A 84 16.21 -1.76 -31.82
N PHE A 85 17.00 -0.80 -31.35
CA PHE A 85 17.09 -0.56 -29.91
C PHE A 85 17.41 0.89 -29.58
N VAL A 86 16.98 1.31 -28.39
CA VAL A 86 17.34 2.58 -27.77
C VAL A 86 17.66 2.29 -26.30
N MET A 87 18.92 2.52 -25.94
CA MET A 87 19.46 2.29 -24.59
C MET A 87 20.19 3.54 -24.12
N GLY A 88 19.54 4.37 -23.30
CA GLY A 88 20.13 5.62 -22.87
C GLY A 88 19.19 6.57 -22.15
N LEU A 89 19.65 7.82 -22.03
CA LEU A 89 18.93 8.91 -21.40
C LEU A 89 18.27 9.78 -22.46
N ILE A 90 16.98 10.07 -22.27
CA ILE A 90 16.25 11.10 -23.00
C ILE A 90 15.96 12.25 -22.04
N THR A 91 16.27 13.47 -22.46
CA THR A 91 15.98 14.67 -21.68
C THR A 91 15.19 15.68 -22.49
N GLY A 92 14.38 16.50 -21.82
CA GLY A 92 13.69 17.65 -22.39
C GLY A 92 13.56 18.74 -21.34
N ILE A 93 13.63 20.00 -21.75
CA ILE A 93 13.64 21.14 -20.82
C ILE A 93 12.72 22.26 -21.30
N ARG A 94 12.10 22.98 -20.36
CA ARG A 94 11.36 24.21 -20.64
C ARG A 94 12.02 25.41 -19.97
N GLY A 95 12.32 26.42 -20.81
CA GLY A 95 12.44 27.82 -20.42
C GLY A 95 13.65 28.23 -19.57
N GLY A 96 13.73 29.55 -19.34
CA GLY A 96 14.61 30.23 -18.37
C GLY A 96 13.78 30.90 -17.24
N ALA A 97 14.34 31.86 -16.51
CA ALA A 97 13.82 32.37 -15.22
C ALA A 97 12.32 32.74 -15.12
N GLY A 98 11.63 33.04 -16.24
CA GLY A 98 10.21 33.40 -16.28
C GLY A 98 9.22 32.25 -16.60
N ALA A 99 9.71 31.04 -16.89
CA ALA A 99 8.87 29.87 -17.12
C ALA A 99 9.12 28.87 -15.98
N TYR A 100 8.07 28.43 -15.29
CA TYR A 100 8.15 27.36 -14.28
C TYR A 100 9.04 26.21 -14.81
N ASN A 101 10.22 26.04 -14.21
CA ASN A 101 11.26 25.13 -14.69
C ASN A 101 10.68 23.70 -14.80
N ARG A 102 10.42 23.24 -16.03
CA ARG A 102 9.95 21.89 -16.32
C ARG A 102 11.10 21.07 -16.91
N LYS A 103 11.33 19.87 -16.39
CA LYS A 103 12.39 18.97 -16.82
C LYS A 103 11.85 17.56 -16.93
N LEU A 104 12.02 16.96 -18.10
CA LEU A 104 11.79 15.54 -18.32
C LEU A 104 13.14 14.84 -18.39
N THR A 105 13.30 13.79 -17.60
CA THR A 105 14.43 12.86 -17.72
C THR A 105 13.89 11.44 -17.70
N LEU A 106 14.26 10.67 -18.71
CA LEU A 106 13.84 9.30 -18.92
C LEU A 106 15.07 8.44 -19.16
N GLN A 107 15.13 7.26 -18.55
CA GLN A 107 16.09 6.23 -18.92
C GLN A 107 15.33 5.10 -19.62
N VAL A 108 15.68 4.89 -20.89
CA VAL A 108 15.09 3.89 -21.76
C VAL A 108 16.08 2.75 -21.98
N ASN A 109 15.58 1.53 -21.92
CA ASN A 109 16.30 0.34 -22.35
C ASN A 109 15.30 -0.53 -23.10
N THR A 110 15.26 -0.40 -24.42
CA THR A 110 14.26 -1.06 -25.27
C THR A 110 14.92 -1.71 -26.47
N ALA A 111 14.38 -2.85 -26.90
CA ALA A 111 14.85 -3.56 -28.08
C ALA A 111 13.70 -4.30 -28.79
N SER A 112 13.81 -4.38 -30.12
CA SER A 112 12.98 -5.21 -30.97
C SER A 112 13.85 -5.90 -32.01
N ALA A 113 13.62 -7.19 -32.19
CA ALA A 113 14.23 -8.01 -33.23
C ALA A 113 13.28 -9.16 -33.57
N TYR A 114 13.29 -9.60 -34.82
CA TYR A 114 12.41 -10.66 -35.30
C TYR A 114 10.92 -10.35 -35.01
N ASN A 115 10.28 -11.08 -34.09
CA ASN A 115 8.88 -10.92 -33.70
C ASN A 115 8.70 -10.54 -32.22
N SER A 116 9.77 -10.14 -31.53
CA SER A 116 9.72 -9.78 -30.12
C SER A 116 10.04 -8.30 -29.91
N THR A 117 9.53 -7.77 -28.80
CA THR A 117 9.84 -6.42 -28.32
C THR A 117 9.88 -6.48 -26.81
N SER A 118 10.98 -5.99 -26.25
CA SER A 118 11.18 -5.91 -24.81
C SER A 118 11.60 -4.50 -24.42
N GLY A 119 11.42 -4.18 -23.16
CA GLY A 119 12.03 -2.99 -22.61
C GLY A 119 11.56 -2.61 -21.24
N SER A 120 12.25 -1.60 -20.70
CA SER A 120 11.98 -0.97 -19.42
C SER A 120 12.15 0.54 -19.54
N LEU A 121 11.45 1.27 -18.66
CA LEU A 121 11.46 2.72 -18.60
C LEU A 121 11.55 3.17 -17.14
N LEU A 122 12.55 3.99 -16.83
CA LEU A 122 12.64 4.73 -15.58
C LEU A 122 12.38 6.21 -15.85
N THR A 123 11.58 6.83 -15.00
CA THR A 123 11.15 8.22 -15.18
C THR A 123 11.53 9.06 -13.97
N TYR A 124 11.91 10.32 -14.20
CA TYR A 124 12.22 11.29 -13.16
C TYR A 124 11.40 12.56 -13.37
N ASN A 125 10.90 13.14 -12.28
CA ASN A 125 10.03 14.33 -12.20
C ASN A 125 8.63 14.18 -12.82
N GLU A 126 8.52 13.51 -13.96
CA GLU A 126 7.27 13.36 -14.70
C GLU A 126 7.01 11.91 -15.07
N ILE A 127 5.78 11.45 -14.82
CA ILE A 127 5.38 10.09 -15.14
C ILE A 127 5.15 10.01 -16.66
N SER A 128 5.87 9.06 -17.27
CA SER A 128 5.77 8.64 -18.66
C SER A 128 5.63 7.13 -18.73
N ARG A 129 5.11 6.61 -19.85
CA ARG A 129 4.97 5.17 -20.08
C ARG A 129 5.35 4.79 -21.50
N LEU A 130 5.67 3.51 -21.68
CA LEU A 130 5.87 2.93 -23.01
C LEU A 130 4.52 2.62 -23.65
N VAL A 131 4.40 2.88 -24.94
CA VAL A 131 3.24 2.57 -25.77
C VAL A 131 3.71 1.99 -27.10
N THR A 132 2.88 1.16 -27.72
CA THR A 132 2.98 0.88 -29.15
C THR A 132 2.02 1.79 -29.90
N LEU A 133 2.42 2.29 -31.06
CA LEU A 133 1.55 3.11 -31.90
C LEU A 133 1.92 2.93 -33.37
N VAL A 134 1.05 3.39 -34.28
CA VAL A 134 1.32 3.44 -35.72
C VAL A 134 1.58 4.88 -36.14
N TYR A 135 2.68 5.11 -36.86
CA TYR A 135 3.07 6.39 -37.45
C TYR A 135 3.56 6.15 -38.88
N ASN A 136 3.02 6.87 -39.86
CA ASN A 136 3.35 6.70 -41.29
C ASN A 136 3.32 5.23 -41.75
N SER A 137 2.25 4.50 -41.41
CA SER A 137 2.03 3.09 -41.77
C SER A 137 3.06 2.10 -41.23
N LYS A 138 3.81 2.49 -40.19
CA LYS A 138 4.75 1.63 -39.48
C LYS A 138 4.46 1.62 -37.99
N LYS A 139 4.67 0.49 -37.35
CA LYS A 139 4.48 0.34 -35.91
C LYS A 139 5.76 0.66 -35.14
N TYR A 140 5.63 1.45 -34.08
CA TYR A 140 6.73 1.90 -33.24
C TYR A 140 6.49 1.55 -31.78
N LEU A 141 7.59 1.35 -31.06
CA LEU A 141 7.63 1.53 -29.62
C LEU A 141 7.94 3.01 -29.36
N ALA A 142 7.16 3.63 -28.47
CA ALA A 142 7.27 5.04 -28.18
C ALA A 142 7.14 5.32 -26.68
N VAL A 143 7.64 6.47 -26.24
CA VAL A 143 7.36 7.01 -24.90
C VAL A 143 6.26 8.04 -25.00
N GLN A 144 5.17 7.83 -24.26
CA GLN A 144 4.11 8.83 -24.10
C GLN A 144 4.55 9.90 -23.09
N ILE A 145 4.42 11.17 -23.47
CA ILE A 145 4.68 12.33 -22.62
C ILE A 145 3.35 12.89 -22.11
N SER A 146 3.32 13.22 -20.82
CA SER A 146 2.16 13.82 -20.17
C SER A 146 1.80 15.19 -20.77
N ARG A 147 0.49 15.43 -20.93
CA ARG A 147 -0.09 16.70 -21.40
C ARG A 147 0.11 17.81 -20.37
N GLN A 148 1.18 18.57 -20.55
CA GLN A 148 1.63 19.63 -19.66
C GLN A 148 2.33 20.74 -20.47
N ALA A 149 2.90 21.73 -19.78
CA ALA A 149 3.50 22.90 -20.41
C ALA A 149 4.72 22.55 -21.30
N THR A 150 4.67 22.90 -22.58
CA THR A 150 5.71 22.86 -23.62
C THR A 150 7.14 22.57 -23.14
N LEU A 151 7.70 21.43 -23.55
CA LEU A 151 9.11 21.08 -23.43
C LEU A 151 9.80 21.29 -24.78
N PHE A 152 11.02 21.83 -24.73
CA PHE A 152 11.91 22.06 -25.87
C PHE A 152 13.22 21.26 -25.71
N TYR A 153 14.06 21.35 -26.75
CA TYR A 153 15.44 20.88 -26.74
C TYR A 153 15.58 19.42 -26.30
N PHE A 154 14.71 18.56 -26.81
CA PHE A 154 14.81 17.14 -26.51
C PHE A 154 16.14 16.59 -27.03
N SER A 155 16.74 15.71 -26.24
CA SER A 155 17.99 15.07 -26.63
C SER A 155 18.12 13.66 -26.09
N PHE A 156 18.93 12.86 -26.79
CA PHE A 156 19.28 11.50 -26.44
C PHE A 156 20.79 11.36 -26.23
N THR A 157 21.19 10.68 -25.16
CA THR A 157 22.56 10.23 -24.93
C THR A 157 22.56 8.74 -24.60
N GLY A 158 23.23 7.93 -25.41
CA GLY A 158 23.24 6.48 -25.25
C GLY A 158 23.47 5.70 -26.53
N TYR A 159 23.28 4.39 -26.46
CA TYR A 159 23.38 3.48 -27.60
C TYR A 159 22.05 3.39 -28.33
N ALA A 160 22.07 3.50 -29.66
CA ALA A 160 20.88 3.32 -30.46
C ALA A 160 21.18 2.74 -31.84
N THR A 161 20.35 1.81 -32.31
CA THR A 161 20.43 1.20 -33.64
C THR A 161 19.04 1.22 -34.27
N ASN A 162 18.95 1.63 -35.53
CA ASN A 162 17.69 1.78 -36.27
C ASN A 162 16.60 2.54 -35.49
N ALA A 163 17.03 3.57 -34.76
CA ALA A 163 16.18 4.37 -33.89
C ALA A 163 15.60 5.59 -34.61
N ALA A 164 14.31 5.85 -34.37
CA ALA A 164 13.60 7.01 -34.90
C ALA A 164 14.02 8.28 -34.14
N LEU A 165 13.90 8.27 -32.80
CA LEU A 165 14.21 9.39 -31.92
C LEU A 165 13.60 10.71 -32.43
N GLN A 166 12.29 10.70 -32.61
CA GLN A 166 11.50 11.81 -33.13
C GLN A 166 10.27 12.03 -32.27
N LEU A 167 9.93 13.30 -32.01
CA LEU A 167 8.68 13.66 -31.36
C LEU A 167 7.55 13.76 -32.40
N VAL A 168 6.43 13.10 -32.11
CA VAL A 168 5.21 13.12 -32.93
C VAL A 168 4.00 13.43 -32.06
N ARG A 169 2.93 13.95 -32.69
CA ARG A 169 1.73 14.44 -32.00
C ARG A 169 0.64 13.38 -32.01
N ASP A 170 -0.27 13.45 -31.04
CA ASP A 170 -1.45 12.59 -30.96
C ASP A 170 -2.23 12.47 -32.27
N ASN A 171 -2.47 13.59 -32.95
CA ASN A 171 -3.23 13.60 -34.20
C ASN A 171 -2.46 13.06 -35.42
N THR A 172 -1.20 12.68 -35.26
CA THR A 172 -0.37 12.08 -36.32
C THR A 172 -0.16 10.58 -36.14
N VAL A 173 -0.69 10.00 -35.07
CA VAL A 173 -0.53 8.58 -34.74
C VAL A 173 -1.88 7.90 -34.58
N THR A 174 -1.90 6.58 -34.76
CA THR A 174 -3.08 5.73 -34.53
C THR A 174 -2.69 4.51 -33.70
N ASP A 175 -3.69 3.73 -33.27
CA ASP A 175 -3.52 2.46 -32.55
C ASP A 175 -2.58 2.53 -31.34
N VAL A 176 -2.72 3.61 -30.56
CA VAL A 176 -1.95 3.80 -29.32
C VAL A 176 -2.42 2.79 -28.28
N VAL A 177 -1.56 1.85 -27.95
CA VAL A 177 -1.79 0.80 -26.95
C VAL A 177 -0.68 0.83 -25.92
N GLU A 178 -1.02 0.70 -24.64
CA GLU A 178 -0.03 0.62 -23.57
C GLU A 178 0.88 -0.60 -23.75
N PHE A 179 2.19 -0.36 -23.77
CA PHE A 179 3.18 -1.43 -23.79
C PHE A 179 3.52 -1.81 -22.34
N LYS A 180 3.29 -3.07 -21.98
CA LYS A 180 3.66 -3.60 -20.66
C LYS A 180 5.16 -3.93 -20.67
N PRO A 181 6.01 -3.21 -19.91
CA PRO A 181 7.43 -3.49 -19.84
C PRO A 181 7.66 -4.96 -19.45
N THR A 182 8.48 -5.66 -20.23
CA THR A 182 8.78 -7.09 -20.01
C THR A 182 10.04 -7.30 -19.18
N ASP A 183 10.95 -6.33 -19.19
CA ASP A 183 12.25 -6.44 -18.55
C ASP A 183 12.20 -5.79 -17.16
N PRO A 184 12.65 -6.48 -16.10
CA PRO A 184 12.56 -5.96 -14.74
C PRO A 184 13.55 -4.81 -14.50
N ILE A 185 13.13 -3.81 -13.74
CA ILE A 185 14.04 -2.85 -13.11
C ILE A 185 14.49 -3.45 -11.78
N GLY A 186 15.61 -4.16 -11.78
CA GLY A 186 16.14 -4.83 -10.60
C GLY A 186 16.95 -3.92 -9.69
N ILE A 187 16.66 -3.95 -8.39
CA ILE A 187 17.50 -3.39 -7.32
C ILE A 187 17.93 -4.57 -6.43
N MET A 188 19.20 -4.98 -6.51
CA MET A 188 19.71 -6.12 -5.72
C MET A 188 19.99 -5.76 -4.25
N GLY A 189 20.14 -4.47 -3.96
CA GLY A 189 20.42 -3.96 -2.61
C GLY A 189 19.17 -3.69 -1.79
N ASP A 190 19.35 -2.94 -0.71
CA ASP A 190 18.24 -2.42 0.10
C ASP A 190 17.70 -1.13 -0.55
N LEU A 191 16.38 -0.99 -0.65
CA LEU A 191 15.70 0.17 -1.21
C LEU A 191 15.20 1.09 -0.11
N SER A 192 15.67 2.33 -0.11
CA SER A 192 15.24 3.38 0.83
C SER A 192 14.41 4.43 0.12
N LEU A 193 13.28 4.79 0.72
CA LEU A 193 12.45 5.91 0.27
C LEU A 193 12.29 6.92 1.42
N GLY A 194 12.90 8.09 1.27
CA GLY A 194 12.74 9.19 2.23
C GLY A 194 13.49 9.02 3.56
N THR A 195 14.49 8.15 3.66
CA THR A 195 15.31 8.01 4.88
C THR A 195 16.70 8.65 4.73
N TYR A 196 17.30 9.05 5.86
CA TYR A 196 18.66 9.62 5.91
C TYR A 196 19.63 8.74 6.73
N SER A 197 19.16 7.61 7.25
CA SER A 197 19.90 6.67 8.10
C SER A 197 20.25 5.39 7.35
N ARG A 198 21.14 4.58 7.94
CA ARG A 198 21.43 3.23 7.45
C ARG A 198 20.14 2.39 7.44
N ASN A 199 19.96 1.62 6.37
CA ASN A 199 18.81 0.73 6.21
C ASN A 199 18.79 -0.38 7.26
N LEU A 200 17.60 -0.65 7.79
CA LEU A 200 17.27 -1.73 8.73
C LEU A 200 16.45 -2.85 8.09
N ALA A 201 15.99 -2.66 6.84
CA ALA A 201 15.21 -3.62 6.07
C ALA A 201 15.50 -3.53 4.57
N LYS A 202 15.07 -4.56 3.82
CA LYS A 202 15.18 -4.61 2.35
C LYS A 202 14.40 -3.49 1.66
N LEU A 203 13.27 -3.09 2.25
CA LEU A 203 12.50 -1.91 1.87
C LEU A 203 12.30 -1.08 3.13
N GLU A 204 12.86 0.13 3.15
CA GLU A 204 12.68 1.09 4.23
C GLU A 204 12.04 2.36 3.71
N ILE A 205 10.93 2.77 4.33
CA ILE A 205 10.17 3.95 3.93
C ILE A 205 10.04 4.88 5.14
N GLY A 206 10.49 6.12 4.99
CA GLY A 206 10.44 7.14 6.04
C GLY A 206 10.07 8.52 5.48
N ASN A 207 9.79 9.46 6.40
CA ASN A 207 9.54 10.88 6.12
C ASN A 207 8.47 11.17 5.05
N GLY A 208 7.35 10.45 5.09
CA GLY A 208 6.16 10.81 4.31
C GLY A 208 5.52 12.14 4.75
N PRO A 209 4.67 12.76 3.90
CA PRO A 209 3.99 14.01 4.25
C PRO A 209 3.05 13.81 5.45
N VAL A 210 3.00 14.81 6.34
CA VAL A 210 2.06 14.86 7.47
C VAL A 210 0.63 14.92 6.96
N TRP A 211 -0.29 14.18 7.59
CA TRP A 211 -1.69 14.13 7.15
C TRP A 211 -2.75 14.19 8.24
N THR A 212 -2.37 14.13 9.51
CA THR A 212 -3.29 14.30 10.63
C THR A 212 -2.83 15.45 11.53
N THR A 213 -3.75 15.99 12.32
CA THR A 213 -3.45 16.98 13.37
C THR A 213 -2.53 16.42 14.47
N ASN A 214 -2.40 15.09 14.57
CA ASN A 214 -1.50 14.40 15.49
C ASN A 214 -0.14 14.08 14.85
N ASN A 215 0.23 14.72 13.73
CA ASN A 215 1.51 14.58 13.06
C ASN A 215 1.84 13.16 12.55
N TRP A 216 0.82 12.42 12.09
CA TRP A 216 1.07 11.14 11.41
C TRP A 216 1.57 11.40 9.99
N ASN A 217 2.56 10.62 9.55
CA ASN A 217 3.14 10.69 8.22
C ASN A 217 2.55 9.60 7.31
N LYS A 218 2.26 9.93 6.05
CA LYS A 218 1.85 8.94 5.03
C LYS A 218 3.08 8.23 4.46
N ALA A 219 3.55 7.16 5.12
CA ALA A 219 4.64 6.35 4.59
C ALA A 219 4.19 5.49 3.39
N ILE A 220 3.04 4.81 3.52
CA ILE A 220 2.44 4.01 2.44
C ILE A 220 0.97 4.42 2.32
N ARG A 221 0.52 4.67 1.08
CA ARG A 221 -0.89 4.93 0.77
C ARG A 221 -1.34 4.00 -0.36
N LEU A 222 -2.27 3.11 -0.04
CA LEU A 222 -3.03 2.36 -1.02
C LEU A 222 -4.24 3.21 -1.43
N SER A 223 -4.62 3.21 -2.71
CA SER A 223 -5.75 4.01 -3.23
C SER A 223 -6.84 3.08 -3.78
N TYR A 224 -8.09 3.56 -3.87
CA TYR A 224 -9.22 2.89 -4.53
C TYR A 224 -9.45 1.44 -4.06
N ASP A 225 -9.74 1.25 -2.76
CA ASP A 225 -9.97 -0.08 -2.16
C ASP A 225 -8.78 -1.05 -2.29
N GLY A 226 -7.56 -0.51 -2.25
CA GLY A 226 -6.33 -1.29 -2.36
C GLY A 226 -6.02 -2.11 -1.09
N ALA A 227 -5.32 -3.22 -1.30
CA ALA A 227 -4.84 -4.13 -0.26
C ALA A 227 -3.37 -4.51 -0.47
N ILE A 228 -2.73 -4.92 0.62
CA ILE A 228 -1.46 -5.65 0.61
C ILE A 228 -1.79 -7.13 0.77
N GLU A 229 -1.20 -7.94 -0.09
CA GLU A 229 -1.42 -9.37 -0.17
C GLU A 229 -0.13 -10.14 0.20
N PHE A 230 -0.30 -11.25 0.92
CA PHE A 230 0.72 -12.19 1.34
C PHE A 230 0.30 -13.60 0.89
N PRO A 231 0.68 -14.00 -0.35
CA PRO A 231 0.24 -15.26 -0.92
C PRO A 231 0.92 -16.46 -0.23
N GLY A 232 0.12 -17.40 0.26
CA GLY A 232 0.55 -18.76 0.58
C GLY A 232 0.37 -19.69 -0.63
N THR A 233 0.40 -21.00 -0.41
CA THR A 233 0.27 -21.99 -1.51
C THR A 233 -1.15 -22.06 -2.08
N THR A 234 -2.17 -22.06 -1.22
CA THR A 234 -3.59 -22.23 -1.61
C THR A 234 -4.47 -21.07 -1.19
N LYS A 235 -4.05 -20.36 -0.14
CA LYS A 235 -4.74 -19.19 0.41
C LYS A 235 -3.79 -18.02 0.42
N THR A 236 -4.36 -16.85 0.18
CA THR A 236 -3.69 -15.59 0.36
C THR A 236 -4.22 -14.90 1.60
N PHE A 237 -3.35 -14.22 2.33
CA PHE A 237 -3.74 -13.40 3.47
C PHE A 237 -3.46 -11.95 3.14
N GLY A 238 -4.31 -11.04 3.60
CA GLY A 238 -4.12 -9.63 3.26
C GLY A 238 -4.68 -8.69 4.29
N MET A 239 -4.26 -7.43 4.12
CA MET A 239 -4.83 -6.29 4.83
C MET A 239 -5.08 -5.16 3.86
N GLY A 240 -6.22 -4.49 3.99
CA GLY A 240 -6.61 -3.45 3.05
C GLY A 240 -7.84 -2.70 3.49
N THR A 241 -8.24 -1.76 2.66
CA THR A 241 -9.46 -0.99 2.87
C THR A 241 -10.46 -1.31 1.78
N LYS A 242 -11.74 -1.33 2.15
CA LYS A 242 -12.84 -1.27 1.18
C LYS A 242 -13.88 -0.30 1.71
N GLU A 243 -14.31 0.63 0.86
CA GLU A 243 -15.20 1.72 1.25
C GLU A 243 -14.61 2.50 2.44
N SER A 244 -15.27 2.44 3.61
CA SER A 244 -14.82 3.10 4.85
C SER A 244 -14.31 2.12 5.91
N SER A 245 -14.05 0.87 5.55
CA SER A 245 -13.64 -0.17 6.50
C SER A 245 -12.24 -0.70 6.21
N PHE A 246 -11.53 -1.06 7.28
CA PHE A 246 -10.25 -1.77 7.23
C PHE A 246 -10.46 -3.26 7.53
N TYR A 247 -9.81 -4.12 6.74
CA TYR A 247 -10.02 -5.57 6.76
C TYR A 247 -8.71 -6.31 6.97
N PHE A 248 -8.78 -7.37 7.78
CA PHE A 248 -7.90 -8.52 7.69
C PHE A 248 -8.67 -9.64 7.00
N PHE A 249 -8.13 -10.19 5.92
CA PHE A 249 -8.87 -11.14 5.09
C PHE A 249 -8.00 -12.28 4.58
N SER A 250 -8.65 -13.34 4.08
CA SER A 250 -8.06 -14.27 3.14
C SER A 250 -8.89 -14.43 1.88
N GLY A 251 -8.25 -14.96 0.83
CA GLY A 251 -8.88 -15.32 -0.43
C GLY A 251 -8.17 -16.51 -1.07
N ASN A 252 -8.65 -16.96 -2.22
CA ASN A 252 -7.94 -17.93 -3.03
C ASN A 252 -6.81 -17.25 -3.81
N THR A 253 -5.68 -17.94 -3.97
CA THR A 253 -4.50 -17.39 -4.68
C THR A 253 -4.72 -17.17 -6.17
N ASP A 254 -5.73 -17.80 -6.76
CA ASP A 254 -6.15 -17.61 -8.16
C ASP A 254 -7.10 -16.42 -8.35
N GLY A 255 -7.43 -15.69 -7.27
CA GLY A 255 -8.34 -14.55 -7.27
C GLY A 255 -9.82 -14.93 -7.38
N THR A 256 -10.18 -16.21 -7.31
CA THR A 256 -11.57 -16.65 -7.36
C THR A 256 -12.25 -16.60 -5.99
N GLY A 257 -13.59 -16.47 -5.99
CA GLY A 257 -14.40 -16.48 -4.78
C GLY A 257 -14.45 -15.14 -4.04
N ALA A 258 -15.22 -15.10 -2.96
CA ALA A 258 -15.28 -13.95 -2.06
C ALA A 258 -14.13 -14.01 -1.03
N ALA A 259 -13.74 -12.85 -0.52
CA ALA A 259 -12.79 -12.78 0.59
C ALA A 259 -13.47 -13.20 1.90
N ASP A 260 -12.76 -14.02 2.68
CA ASP A 260 -13.13 -14.38 4.05
C ASP A 260 -12.57 -13.31 5.00
N TYR A 261 -13.43 -12.57 5.68
CA TYR A 261 -13.00 -11.50 6.60
C TYR A 261 -12.80 -12.04 8.01
N TYR A 262 -11.57 -11.99 8.49
CA TYR A 262 -11.24 -12.39 9.86
C TYR A 262 -11.51 -11.29 10.87
N MET A 263 -11.21 -10.04 10.49
CA MET A 263 -11.45 -8.89 11.33
C MET A 263 -11.78 -7.67 10.47
N VAL A 264 -12.78 -6.92 10.90
CA VAL A 264 -13.24 -5.69 10.24
C VAL A 264 -13.24 -4.57 11.27
N ALA A 265 -12.62 -3.45 10.93
CA ALA A 265 -12.75 -2.20 11.67
C ALA A 265 -13.48 -1.18 10.80
N ASP A 266 -14.68 -0.78 11.23
CA ASP A 266 -15.47 0.24 10.53
C ASP A 266 -14.95 1.63 10.89
N GLY A 267 -14.46 2.35 9.87
CA GLY A 267 -13.93 3.70 10.02
C GLY A 267 -15.00 4.76 10.31
N THR A 268 -16.29 4.45 10.13
CA THR A 268 -17.39 5.39 10.41
C THR A 268 -17.80 5.34 11.88
N SER A 269 -18.08 4.14 12.41
CA SER A 269 -18.52 3.95 13.80
C SER A 269 -17.36 3.74 14.80
N GLY A 270 -16.19 3.34 14.30
CA GLY A 270 -15.08 2.85 15.11
C GLY A 270 -15.34 1.48 15.74
N ASN A 271 -16.34 0.73 15.26
CA ASN A 271 -16.69 -0.59 15.76
C ASN A 271 -15.84 -1.67 15.08
N VAL A 272 -15.55 -2.74 15.81
CA VAL A 272 -14.74 -3.86 15.35
C VAL A 272 -15.57 -5.15 15.39
N ALA A 273 -15.38 -6.01 14.39
CA ALA A 273 -15.87 -7.37 14.42
C ALA A 273 -14.75 -8.37 14.14
N ILE A 274 -14.82 -9.53 14.78
CA ILE A 274 -13.95 -10.69 14.55
C ILE A 274 -14.83 -11.84 14.09
N GLY A 275 -14.50 -12.43 12.94
CA GLY A 275 -15.26 -13.52 12.33
C GLY A 275 -16.59 -13.13 11.68
N GLY A 276 -16.98 -11.85 11.73
CA GLY A 276 -18.27 -11.37 11.23
C GLY A 276 -18.23 -9.88 10.85
N ARG A 277 -19.37 -9.19 10.97
CA ARG A 277 -19.52 -7.77 10.61
C ARG A 277 -19.76 -6.88 11.83
N PRO A 278 -19.24 -5.64 11.83
CA PRO A 278 -19.58 -4.67 12.88
C PRO A 278 -21.08 -4.38 12.90
N VAL A 279 -21.62 -4.19 14.09
CA VAL A 279 -23.02 -3.82 14.34
C VAL A 279 -23.07 -2.60 15.23
N SER A 280 -24.11 -1.78 15.11
CA SER A 280 -24.16 -0.43 15.71
C SER A 280 -24.06 -0.42 17.23
N ASN A 281 -24.57 -1.45 17.89
CA ASN A 281 -24.77 -1.46 19.35
C ASN A 281 -23.53 -1.96 20.13
N TYR A 282 -22.49 -2.42 19.45
CA TYR A 282 -21.33 -3.02 20.08
C TYR A 282 -20.03 -2.45 19.51
N LYS A 283 -19.10 -2.07 20.40
CA LYS A 283 -17.75 -1.69 20.00
C LYS A 283 -16.91 -2.86 19.50
N LEU A 284 -17.15 -4.05 20.04
CA LEU A 284 -16.54 -5.30 19.59
C LEU A 284 -17.61 -6.38 19.47
N VAL A 285 -17.67 -7.03 18.32
CA VAL A 285 -18.43 -8.26 18.11
C VAL A 285 -17.49 -9.41 17.79
N VAL A 286 -17.76 -10.56 18.40
CA VAL A 286 -17.11 -11.83 18.07
C VAL A 286 -18.19 -12.75 17.55
N ASP A 287 -18.14 -13.07 16.26
CA ASP A 287 -19.05 -14.03 15.64
C ASP A 287 -18.53 -15.45 15.90
N GLY A 288 -18.87 -15.96 17.08
CA GLY A 288 -18.39 -17.24 17.59
C GLY A 288 -18.15 -17.22 19.10
N SER A 289 -17.39 -18.20 19.59
CA SER A 289 -17.06 -18.31 21.01
C SER A 289 -15.83 -17.48 21.37
N LEU A 290 -15.95 -16.67 22.43
CA LEU A 290 -14.82 -15.97 23.03
C LEU A 290 -14.17 -16.82 24.12
N GLY A 291 -12.92 -17.21 23.90
CA GLY A 291 -12.07 -17.79 24.95
C GLY A 291 -11.27 -16.71 25.67
N ALA A 292 -11.32 -16.69 27.00
CA ALA A 292 -10.53 -15.76 27.81
C ALA A 292 -9.98 -16.46 29.06
N ARG A 293 -8.74 -16.11 29.45
CA ARG A 293 -8.16 -16.58 30.72
C ARG A 293 -8.75 -15.86 31.94
N LYS A 294 -9.16 -14.61 31.76
CA LYS A 294 -9.78 -13.77 32.80
C LYS A 294 -10.63 -12.70 32.13
N VAL A 295 -11.82 -12.47 32.67
CA VAL A 295 -12.71 -11.37 32.28
C VAL A 295 -13.02 -10.56 33.53
N LYS A 296 -12.83 -9.24 33.46
CA LYS A 296 -13.25 -8.31 34.51
C LYS A 296 -14.26 -7.36 33.90
N ILE A 297 -15.52 -7.47 34.34
CA ILE A 297 -16.60 -6.59 33.92
C ILE A 297 -16.73 -5.50 34.97
N GLN A 298 -16.68 -4.24 34.55
CA GLN A 298 -16.87 -3.10 35.44
C GLN A 298 -18.26 -2.52 35.20
N GLN A 299 -19.16 -2.77 36.13
CA GLN A 299 -20.50 -2.18 36.13
C GLN A 299 -20.55 -0.99 37.10
N GLY A 300 -21.43 -0.02 36.82
CA GLY A 300 -21.52 1.23 37.59
C GLY A 300 -22.11 1.10 38.99
N THR A 301 -22.88 0.04 39.26
CA THR A 301 -23.59 -0.18 40.53
C THR A 301 -23.53 -1.64 40.94
N TRP A 302 -23.12 -1.88 42.19
CA TRP A 302 -23.07 -3.22 42.80
C TRP A 302 -24.28 -3.41 43.74
N SER A 303 -24.83 -4.62 43.79
CA SER A 303 -25.92 -4.95 44.70
C SER A 303 -25.38 -5.21 46.10
N ASP A 304 -25.41 -4.20 46.97
CA ASP A 304 -25.16 -4.31 48.42
C ASP A 304 -26.35 -3.78 49.25
N TYR A 305 -27.49 -3.57 48.60
CA TYR A 305 -28.66 -2.92 49.22
C TYR A 305 -29.59 -3.90 49.95
N VAL A 306 -29.40 -5.22 49.81
CA VAL A 306 -30.27 -6.23 50.43
C VAL A 306 -30.19 -6.18 51.96
N PHE A 307 -29.04 -5.76 52.50
CA PHE A 307 -28.82 -5.62 53.93
C PHE A 307 -29.23 -4.25 54.50
N HIS A 308 -29.73 -3.33 53.67
CA HIS A 308 -30.20 -2.04 54.15
C HIS A 308 -31.50 -2.17 54.95
N GLU A 309 -31.69 -1.35 56.00
CA GLU A 309 -32.86 -1.42 56.90
C GLU A 309 -34.21 -1.28 56.18
N ASN A 310 -34.23 -0.55 55.05
CA ASN A 310 -35.44 -0.29 54.26
C ASN A 310 -35.68 -1.33 53.15
N TYR A 311 -34.86 -2.39 53.06
CA TYR A 311 -35.02 -3.42 52.05
C TYR A 311 -36.26 -4.27 52.33
N LYS A 312 -37.17 -4.34 51.36
CA LYS A 312 -38.40 -5.12 51.46
C LYS A 312 -38.16 -6.55 50.99
N LEU A 313 -37.74 -7.40 51.93
CA LEU A 313 -37.62 -8.84 51.69
C LEU A 313 -39.02 -9.47 51.52
N LEU A 314 -39.31 -10.02 50.34
CA LEU A 314 -40.55 -10.78 50.09
C LEU A 314 -40.61 -11.98 51.04
N SER A 315 -41.80 -12.33 51.52
CA SER A 315 -41.96 -13.56 52.30
C SER A 315 -41.86 -14.82 51.43
N LEU A 316 -41.56 -15.97 52.03
CA LEU A 316 -41.51 -17.25 51.30
C LEU A 316 -42.86 -17.61 50.65
N PRO A 317 -44.04 -17.40 51.29
CA PRO A 317 -45.32 -17.62 50.64
C PRO A 317 -45.55 -16.72 49.41
N GLU A 318 -45.21 -15.43 49.49
CA GLU A 318 -45.31 -14.51 48.34
C GLU A 318 -44.36 -14.92 47.21
N THR A 319 -43.15 -15.36 47.57
CA THR A 319 -42.17 -15.88 46.61
C THR A 319 -42.67 -17.16 45.95
N GLU A 320 -43.29 -18.07 46.71
CA GLU A 320 -43.89 -19.30 46.19
C GLU A 320 -45.03 -18.99 45.20
N GLU A 321 -45.90 -18.04 45.54
CA GLU A 321 -46.98 -17.60 44.66
C GLU A 321 -46.45 -16.97 43.36
N PHE A 322 -45.38 -16.17 43.45
CA PHE A 322 -44.71 -15.61 42.30
C PHE A 322 -44.13 -16.70 41.39
N ILE A 323 -43.42 -17.69 41.95
CA ILE A 323 -42.85 -18.79 41.19
C ILE A 323 -43.94 -19.64 40.52
N LYS A 324 -45.04 -19.93 41.23
CA LYS A 324 -46.16 -20.70 40.66
C LYS A 324 -46.74 -20.01 39.42
N SER A 325 -46.86 -18.69 39.47
CA SER A 325 -47.43 -17.86 38.41
C SER A 325 -46.45 -17.61 37.25
N ASN A 326 -45.19 -17.29 37.54
CA ASN A 326 -44.22 -16.78 36.55
C ASN A 326 -43.15 -17.79 36.12
N LYS A 327 -42.99 -18.91 36.85
CA LYS A 327 -41.98 -19.96 36.58
C LYS A 327 -40.51 -19.52 36.66
N HIS A 328 -40.23 -18.38 37.28
CA HIS A 328 -38.89 -17.91 37.62
C HIS A 328 -38.92 -17.15 38.95
N LEU A 329 -37.74 -16.82 39.49
CA LEU A 329 -37.62 -15.98 40.69
C LEU A 329 -37.88 -14.50 40.36
N PRO A 330 -38.35 -13.69 41.32
CA PRO A 330 -38.42 -12.24 41.16
C PRO A 330 -37.07 -11.67 40.68
N ASP A 331 -37.09 -10.64 39.84
CA ASP A 331 -35.92 -9.97 39.23
C ASP A 331 -35.04 -10.82 38.29
N VAL A 332 -35.15 -12.15 38.31
CA VAL A 332 -34.45 -13.03 37.36
C VAL A 332 -35.24 -13.05 36.05
N PRO A 333 -34.61 -12.79 34.89
CA PRO A 333 -35.31 -12.80 33.62
C PRO A 333 -35.84 -14.20 33.29
N SER A 334 -36.99 -14.23 32.62
CA SER A 334 -37.61 -15.45 32.15
C SER A 334 -36.80 -16.11 31.03
N GLU A 335 -37.00 -17.41 30.81
CA GLU A 335 -36.37 -18.13 29.70
C GLU A 335 -36.68 -17.49 28.33
N ALA A 336 -37.90 -16.98 28.17
CA ALA A 336 -38.33 -16.31 26.94
C ALA A 336 -37.56 -15.01 26.70
N GLU A 337 -37.30 -14.22 27.74
CA GLU A 337 -36.48 -13.00 27.67
C GLU A 337 -35.03 -13.34 27.35
N VAL A 338 -34.44 -14.32 28.04
CA VAL A 338 -33.07 -14.78 27.81
C VAL A 338 -32.85 -15.29 26.39
N LYS A 339 -33.80 -16.06 25.84
CA LYS A 339 -33.72 -16.55 24.45
C LYS A 339 -33.83 -15.43 23.42
N ARG A 340 -34.57 -14.37 23.73
CA ARG A 340 -34.84 -13.26 22.81
C ARG A 340 -33.73 -12.19 22.84
N GLU A 341 -33.21 -11.87 24.03
CA GLU A 341 -32.32 -10.71 24.25
C GLU A 341 -30.90 -11.11 24.65
N GLY A 342 -30.68 -12.38 25.05
CA GLY A 342 -29.44 -12.82 25.66
C GLY A 342 -29.36 -12.43 27.15
N VAL A 343 -28.15 -12.51 27.72
CA VAL A 343 -27.90 -12.19 29.13
C VAL A 343 -26.66 -11.31 29.24
N ASP A 344 -26.77 -10.19 29.95
CA ASP A 344 -25.61 -9.46 30.46
C ASP A 344 -25.01 -10.26 31.63
N VAL A 345 -23.80 -10.78 31.43
CA VAL A 345 -23.12 -11.62 32.42
C VAL A 345 -22.86 -10.87 33.73
N GLY A 346 -22.60 -9.57 33.67
CA GLY A 346 -22.39 -8.77 34.88
C GLY A 346 -23.70 -8.55 35.64
N GLU A 347 -24.79 -8.19 34.95
CA GLU A 347 -26.08 -7.92 35.61
C GLU A 347 -26.65 -9.21 36.18
N MET A 348 -26.50 -10.33 35.47
CA MET A 348 -26.89 -11.64 35.99
C MET A 348 -26.09 -12.01 37.24
N ASN A 349 -24.77 -11.81 37.27
CA ASN A 349 -23.97 -12.06 38.47
C ASN A 349 -24.41 -11.20 39.66
N LYS A 350 -24.82 -9.95 39.39
CA LYS A 350 -25.36 -9.03 40.40
C LYS A 350 -26.72 -9.50 40.93
N ILE A 351 -27.65 -9.92 40.06
CA ILE A 351 -28.95 -10.49 40.46
C ILE A 351 -28.72 -11.78 41.27
N LEU A 352 -27.83 -12.66 40.81
CA LEU A 352 -27.50 -13.90 41.52
C LEU A 352 -26.98 -13.62 42.93
N LEU A 353 -26.11 -12.60 43.10
CA LEU A 353 -25.66 -12.16 44.41
C LEU A 353 -26.82 -11.67 45.28
N GLN A 354 -27.70 -10.82 44.75
CA GLN A 354 -28.89 -10.35 45.47
C GLN A 354 -29.75 -11.53 45.98
N LYS A 355 -29.97 -12.56 45.15
CA LYS A 355 -30.76 -13.73 45.55
C LYS A 355 -30.07 -14.61 46.59
N ILE A 356 -28.74 -14.69 46.56
CA ILE A 356 -27.96 -15.35 47.61
C ILE A 356 -28.11 -14.60 48.95
N GLU A 357 -28.11 -13.27 48.93
CA GLU A 357 -28.31 -12.44 50.13
C GLU A 357 -29.73 -12.55 50.70
N GLU A 358 -30.76 -12.47 49.85
CA GLU A 358 -32.17 -12.69 50.24
C GLU A 358 -32.37 -14.09 50.86
N LEU A 359 -31.83 -15.13 50.22
CA LEU A 359 -31.87 -16.50 50.74
C LEU A 359 -31.18 -16.60 52.10
N THR A 360 -30.04 -15.92 52.28
CA THR A 360 -29.32 -15.87 53.56
C THR A 360 -30.18 -15.23 54.66
N LEU A 361 -30.90 -14.14 54.37
CA LEU A 361 -31.82 -13.53 55.33
C LEU A 361 -32.98 -14.47 55.71
N HIS A 362 -33.54 -15.21 54.76
CA HIS A 362 -34.56 -16.23 55.04
C HIS A 362 -34.04 -17.35 55.93
N ILE A 363 -32.83 -17.84 55.69
CA ILE A 363 -32.20 -18.88 56.52
C ILE A 363 -31.96 -18.36 57.95
N ILE A 364 -31.47 -17.13 58.10
CA ILE A 364 -31.31 -16.49 59.42
C ILE A 364 -32.65 -16.42 60.16
N LYS A 365 -33.73 -16.03 59.47
CA LYS A 365 -35.08 -15.99 60.05
C LYS A 365 -35.57 -17.37 60.47
N LEU A 366 -35.45 -18.37 59.59
CA LEU A 366 -35.84 -19.76 59.89
C LEU A 366 -35.10 -20.31 61.10
N ASN A 367 -33.79 -20.03 61.24
CA ASN A 367 -33.01 -20.49 62.39
C ASN A 367 -33.45 -19.83 63.71
N LYS A 368 -33.83 -18.54 63.67
CA LYS A 368 -34.42 -17.86 64.83
C LYS A 368 -35.77 -18.47 65.20
N ASP A 369 -36.63 -18.73 64.23
CA ASP A 369 -37.95 -19.33 64.44
C ASP A 369 -37.84 -20.75 65.00
N LEU A 370 -36.89 -21.56 64.50
CA LEU A 370 -36.59 -22.90 65.03
C LEU A 370 -36.08 -22.85 66.47
N SER A 371 -35.20 -21.90 66.78
CA SER A 371 -34.71 -21.71 68.15
C SER A 371 -35.85 -21.39 69.11
N ILE A 372 -36.76 -20.49 68.71
CA ILE A 372 -37.96 -20.14 69.48
C ILE A 372 -38.87 -21.37 69.64
N LEU A 373 -39.07 -22.14 68.57
CA LEU A 373 -39.91 -23.34 68.60
C LEU A 373 -39.33 -24.40 69.55
N ASN A 374 -38.02 -24.65 69.51
CA ASN A 374 -37.34 -25.58 70.40
C ASN A 374 -37.49 -25.18 71.88
N VAL A 375 -37.36 -23.89 72.20
CA VAL A 375 -37.61 -23.37 73.56
C VAL A 375 -39.07 -23.62 73.99
N LYS A 376 -40.04 -23.36 73.09
CA LYS A 376 -41.46 -23.62 73.36
C LYS A 376 -41.74 -25.11 73.58
N VAL A 377 -41.14 -25.98 72.77
CA VAL A 377 -41.27 -27.45 72.90
C VAL A 377 -40.72 -27.92 74.24
N ALA A 378 -39.51 -27.47 74.63
CA ALA A 378 -38.93 -27.79 75.92
C ALA A 378 -39.82 -27.33 77.09
N THR A 379 -40.37 -26.12 77.01
CA THR A 379 -41.28 -25.58 78.04
C THR A 379 -42.58 -26.39 78.15
N LEU A 380 -43.17 -26.80 77.03
CA LEU A 380 -44.39 -27.62 77.02
C LEU A 380 -44.14 -29.02 77.57
N GLN A 381 -42.98 -29.62 77.28
CA GLN A 381 -42.57 -30.90 77.83
C GLN A 381 -42.47 -30.84 79.37
N GLU A 382 -41.81 -29.80 79.92
CA GLU A 382 -41.75 -29.61 81.38
C GLU A 382 -43.13 -29.42 82.03
N GLN A 383 -44.08 -28.79 81.33
CA GLN A 383 -45.45 -28.60 81.83
C GLN A 383 -46.27 -29.90 81.82
N LEU A 384 -46.01 -30.80 80.87
CA LEU A 384 -46.65 -32.11 80.78
C LEU A 384 -46.10 -33.08 81.84
N GLU A 385 -44.81 -33.01 82.17
CA GLU A 385 -44.19 -33.86 83.20
C GLU A 385 -44.58 -33.46 84.65
N LYS A 386 -45.09 -32.24 84.84
CA LYS A 386 -45.56 -31.73 86.14
C LYS A 386 -47.05 -31.95 86.40
N LYS A 387 -47.77 -32.58 85.48
CA LYS A 387 -49.18 -32.98 85.60
C LYS A 387 -49.28 -34.48 85.78
#